data_AF-A0A412X5D0-F1
#
_entry.id   AF-A0A412X5D0-F1
#
_cell.length_a   1.000
_cell.length_b   1.000
_cell.length_c   1.000
_cell.angle_alpha   90.00
_cell.angle_beta   90.00
_cell.angle_gamma   90.00
#
_symmetry.space_group_name_H-M   'P 1'
#
loop_
_entity.id
_entity.type
_entity.pdbx_description
1 polymer ?
#
loop_
_entity_poly.entity_id
_entity_poly.type
_entity_poly.pdbx_seq_one_letter_code
_entity_poly.pdbx_strand_id
1 'polypeptide(L)'
;MTTWNELPAHLVSKIRSDSVTAPANLPGAVPVLKYGNAITEVDGIRFDSRKEAKYYEDLLWQQRTGAVKSIELQPEFVLQPGYEVAGKKIRPIIYRADFKVTEANGHIYYVDTKGMRTQVYLIKKKMLLYRYPDIDFREV
;
A
#
# COMPACT_ATOMS: atom_id res chain seq x y z
N MET A 1 15.43 39.16 13.44
CA MET A 1 14.34 38.33 12.90
C MET A 1 14.68 38.02 11.45
N THR A 2 15.30 36.88 11.19
CA THR A 2 15.70 36.48 9.83
C THR A 2 14.49 35.86 9.15
N THR A 3 13.97 36.53 8.13
CA THR A 3 12.87 36.05 7.30
C THR A 3 13.28 34.77 6.58
N TRP A 4 12.45 33.73 6.64
CA TRP A 4 12.66 32.40 6.06
C TRP A 4 12.89 32.36 4.53
N ASN A 5 12.82 33.50 3.85
CA ASN A 5 12.86 33.62 2.39
C ASN A 5 14.27 33.79 1.79
N GLU A 6 15.34 33.85 2.59
CA GLU A 6 16.70 34.12 2.08
C GLU A 6 17.74 33.08 2.56
N LEU A 7 17.41 31.79 2.49
CA LEU A 7 18.42 30.74 2.73
C LEU A 7 19.22 30.46 1.44
N PRO A 8 20.57 30.44 1.51
CA PRO A 8 21.40 30.10 0.35
C PRO A 8 21.14 28.66 -0.12
N ALA A 9 21.17 28.44 -1.44
CA ALA A 9 20.69 27.21 -2.09
C ALA A 9 21.28 25.89 -1.51
N HIS A 10 22.52 25.91 -1.05
CA HIS A 10 23.19 24.73 -0.47
C HIS A 10 22.69 24.35 0.95
N LEU A 11 21.95 25.23 1.63
CA LEU A 11 21.30 24.98 2.92
C LEU A 11 19.87 24.48 2.75
N VAL A 12 19.17 24.92 1.71
CA VAL A 12 17.81 24.47 1.35
C VAL A 12 17.77 22.96 1.08
N SER A 13 18.82 22.42 0.44
CA SER A 13 18.94 20.99 0.14
C SER A 13 19.13 20.09 1.36
N LYS A 14 19.41 20.66 2.55
CA LYS A 14 19.55 19.92 3.81
C LYS A 14 18.27 19.90 4.66
N ILE A 15 17.23 20.64 4.26
CA ILE A 15 15.95 20.65 4.97
C ILE A 15 15.23 19.33 4.68
N ARG A 16 15.20 18.44 5.68
CA ARG A 16 14.45 17.18 5.58
C ARG A 16 12.96 17.47 5.68
N SER A 17 12.21 16.99 4.70
CA SER A 17 10.74 16.98 4.71
C SER A 17 10.23 15.97 5.76
N ASP A 18 10.34 16.32 7.03
CA ASP A 18 9.53 15.66 8.05
C ASP A 18 8.14 16.29 8.06
N SER A 19 7.14 15.41 8.21
CA SER A 19 5.71 15.56 7.94
C SER A 19 4.95 16.60 8.78
N VAL A 20 5.65 17.57 9.36
CA VAL A 20 5.08 18.69 10.13
C VAL A 20 5.30 20.04 9.44
N THR A 21 6.18 20.13 8.45
CA THR A 21 6.35 21.36 7.67
C THR A 21 5.71 21.14 6.30
N ALA A 22 4.86 22.07 5.88
CA ALA A 22 4.31 22.08 4.53
C ALA A 22 5.32 22.73 3.57
N PRO A 23 6.00 21.94 2.72
CA PRO A 23 6.45 22.46 1.44
C PRO A 23 6.05 21.50 0.32
N ALA A 24 4.74 21.23 0.17
CA ALA A 24 4.24 20.46 -0.96
C ALA A 24 3.93 21.34 -2.19
N ASN A 25 4.05 22.67 -2.10
CA ASN A 25 3.53 23.60 -3.11
C ASN A 25 4.53 24.63 -3.67
N LEU A 26 5.85 24.34 -3.65
CA LEU A 26 6.83 25.17 -4.36
C LEU A 26 6.89 24.76 -5.84
N PRO A 27 6.72 25.68 -6.80
CA PRO A 27 6.82 25.35 -8.23
C PRO A 27 8.24 24.88 -8.56
N GLY A 28 8.36 23.64 -9.07
CA GLY A 28 9.64 23.00 -9.40
C GLY A 28 10.21 22.08 -8.32
N ALA A 29 9.57 21.94 -7.16
CA ALA A 29 9.95 20.94 -6.16
C ALA A 29 9.44 19.55 -6.56
N VAL A 30 10.35 18.61 -6.83
CA VAL A 30 9.99 17.19 -7.03
C VAL A 30 9.70 16.59 -5.65
N PRO A 31 8.50 16.05 -5.38
CA PRO A 31 8.21 15.44 -4.10
C PRO A 31 9.08 14.20 -3.91
N VAL A 32 10.05 14.29 -2.98
CA VAL A 32 10.88 13.16 -2.59
C VAL A 32 10.08 12.34 -1.57
N LEU A 33 9.60 11.17 -1.99
CA LEU A 33 8.96 10.23 -1.07
C LEU A 33 9.97 9.79 0.00
N LYS A 34 9.51 9.67 1.24
CA LYS A 34 10.31 9.41 2.45
C LYS A 34 11.18 8.13 2.38
N TYR A 35 10.95 7.27 1.38
CA TYR A 35 11.69 6.03 1.13
C TYR A 35 12.33 5.94 -0.26
N GLY A 36 12.35 7.01 -1.07
CA GLY A 36 12.84 6.94 -2.46
C GLY A 36 11.96 6.09 -3.39
N ASN A 37 10.75 5.74 -2.96
CA ASN A 37 9.77 5.07 -3.81
C ASN A 37 9.41 5.99 -4.98
N ALA A 38 9.39 5.47 -6.20
CA ALA A 38 8.76 6.15 -7.32
C ALA A 38 7.30 5.69 -7.37
N ILE A 39 6.36 6.63 -7.28
CA ILE A 39 4.96 6.37 -7.60
C ILE A 39 4.96 5.81 -9.02
N THR A 40 4.59 4.56 -9.15
CA THR A 40 4.52 3.90 -10.45
C THR A 40 3.06 3.79 -10.79
N GLU A 41 2.67 4.45 -11.88
CA GLU A 41 1.32 4.38 -12.42
C GLU A 41 1.31 3.33 -13.51
N VAL A 42 0.48 2.31 -13.35
CA VAL A 42 0.27 1.26 -14.36
C VAL A 42 -1.21 1.25 -14.69
N ASP A 43 -1.55 1.48 -15.95
CA ASP A 43 -2.94 1.49 -16.43
C ASP A 43 -3.86 2.47 -15.67
N GLY A 44 -3.33 3.65 -15.31
CA GLY A 44 -4.06 4.67 -14.53
C GLY A 44 -4.14 4.41 -13.03
N ILE A 45 -3.59 3.31 -12.53
CA ILE A 45 -3.60 2.94 -11.11
C ILE A 45 -2.25 3.30 -10.48
N ARG A 46 -2.29 4.05 -9.39
CA ARG A 46 -1.11 4.43 -8.61
C ARG A 46 -0.77 3.35 -7.59
N PHE A 47 0.46 2.87 -7.62
CA PHE A 47 0.99 1.91 -6.66
C PHE A 47 1.95 2.56 -5.66
N ASP A 48 1.96 2.04 -4.43
CA ASP A 48 2.78 2.56 -3.33
C ASP A 48 4.23 2.07 -3.44
N SER A 49 4.45 0.96 -4.16
CA SER A 49 5.77 0.43 -4.44
C SER A 49 5.96 -0.04 -5.90
N ARG A 50 7.22 0.00 -6.37
CA ARG A 50 7.59 -0.56 -7.68
C ARG A 50 7.34 -2.07 -7.78
N LYS A 51 7.36 -2.76 -6.64
CA LYS A 51 7.15 -4.21 -6.55
C LYS A 51 5.68 -4.55 -6.83
N GLU A 52 4.76 -3.78 -6.24
CA GLU A 52 3.33 -3.88 -6.52
C GLU A 52 3.04 -3.62 -8.00
N ALA A 53 3.57 -2.54 -8.54
CA ALA A 53 3.36 -2.16 -9.94
C ALA A 53 3.83 -3.27 -10.90
N LYS A 54 5.05 -3.79 -10.69
CA LYS A 54 5.57 -4.90 -11.50
C LYS A 54 4.70 -6.16 -11.38
N TYR A 55 4.27 -6.51 -10.17
CA TYR A 55 3.41 -7.67 -9.97
C TYR A 55 2.06 -7.50 -10.69
N TYR A 56 1.50 -6.29 -10.67
CA TYR A 56 0.27 -5.97 -11.40
C TYR A 56 0.46 -6.09 -12.93
N GLU A 57 1.57 -5.59 -13.49
CA GLU A 57 1.90 -5.78 -14.91
C GLU A 57 1.97 -7.27 -15.28
N ASP A 58 2.61 -8.10 -14.46
CA ASP A 58 2.70 -9.54 -14.67
C ASP A 58 1.31 -10.20 -14.63
N LEU A 59 0.43 -9.77 -13.73
CA LEU A 59 -0.96 -10.25 -13.67
C LEU A 59 -1.77 -9.83 -14.91
N LEU A 60 -1.60 -8.61 -15.41
CA LEU A 60 -2.24 -8.16 -16.65
C LEU A 60 -1.80 -9.00 -17.85
N TRP A 61 -0.52 -9.40 -17.91
CA TRP A 61 -0.06 -10.33 -18.93
C TRP A 61 -0.72 -11.70 -18.82
N GLN A 62 -0.80 -12.24 -17.60
CA GLN A 62 -1.49 -13.51 -17.35
C GLN A 62 -2.99 -13.44 -17.66
N GLN A 63 -3.60 -12.26 -17.50
CA GLN A 63 -4.99 -12.05 -17.90
C GLN A 63 -5.16 -12.06 -19.42
N ARG A 64 -4.22 -11.44 -20.15
CA ARG A 64 -4.21 -11.45 -21.62
C ARG A 64 -3.96 -12.83 -22.23
N THR A 65 -3.16 -13.67 -21.57
CA THR A 65 -2.93 -15.07 -22.00
C THR A 65 -4.05 -16.02 -21.56
N GLY A 66 -5.02 -15.55 -20.79
CA GLY A 66 -6.17 -16.34 -20.32
C GLY A 66 -5.90 -17.22 -19.10
N ALA A 67 -4.74 -17.08 -18.45
CA ALA A 67 -4.43 -17.79 -17.20
C ALA A 67 -5.18 -17.17 -16.00
N VAL A 68 -5.31 -15.84 -15.98
CA VAL A 68 -6.06 -15.09 -14.97
C VAL A 68 -7.38 -14.60 -15.57
N LYS A 69 -8.48 -14.78 -14.85
CA LYS A 69 -9.81 -14.32 -15.26
C LYS A 69 -10.07 -12.88 -14.81
N SER A 70 -9.80 -12.60 -13.53
CA SER A 70 -10.05 -11.29 -12.94
C SER A 70 -9.05 -10.96 -11.84
N ILE A 71 -8.74 -9.68 -11.73
CA ILE A 71 -7.86 -9.11 -10.72
C ILE A 71 -8.66 -8.04 -9.98
N GLU A 72 -8.68 -8.10 -8.67
CA GLU A 72 -9.30 -7.10 -7.79
C GLU A 72 -8.20 -6.48 -6.92
N LEU A 73 -8.17 -5.15 -6.88
CA LEU A 73 -7.17 -4.38 -6.14
C LEU A 73 -7.66 -4.10 -4.72
N GLN A 74 -6.74 -4.17 -3.77
CA GLN A 74 -6.98 -3.77 -2.38
C GLN A 74 -8.19 -4.42 -1.69
N PRO A 75 -8.43 -5.74 -1.82
CA PRO A 75 -9.55 -6.40 -1.17
C PRO A 75 -9.45 -6.26 0.36
N GLU A 76 -10.58 -5.94 0.98
CA GLU A 76 -10.68 -5.69 2.41
C GLU A 76 -11.19 -6.92 3.18
N PHE A 77 -10.54 -7.23 4.30
CA PHE A 77 -10.96 -8.26 5.23
C PHE A 77 -11.15 -7.68 6.62
N VAL A 78 -12.34 -7.84 7.17
CA VAL A 78 -12.61 -7.47 8.56
C VAL A 78 -12.03 -8.55 9.47
N LEU A 79 -10.97 -8.20 10.21
CA LEU A 79 -10.34 -9.07 11.20
C LEU A 79 -11.06 -9.01 12.54
N GLN A 80 -11.46 -7.80 12.93
CA GLN A 80 -12.27 -7.54 14.12
C GLN A 80 -13.34 -6.50 13.76
N PRO A 81 -14.63 -6.79 13.99
CA PRO A 81 -15.67 -5.80 13.76
C PRO A 81 -15.50 -4.61 14.72
N GLY A 82 -15.99 -3.45 14.29
CA GLY A 82 -16.09 -2.30 15.18
C GLY A 82 -17.08 -2.60 16.30
N TYR A 83 -16.85 -2.04 17.48
CA TYR A 83 -17.68 -2.26 18.66
C TYR A 83 -17.73 -0.99 19.50
N GLU A 84 -18.63 -0.94 20.48
CA GLU A 84 -18.79 0.21 21.36
C GLU A 84 -18.46 -0.18 22.80
N VAL A 85 -17.68 0.67 23.48
CA VAL A 85 -17.37 0.51 24.92
C VAL A 85 -17.54 1.86 25.60
N ALA A 86 -18.33 1.90 26.67
CA ALA A 86 -18.58 3.10 27.47
C ALA A 86 -19.01 4.32 26.61
N GLY A 87 -19.92 4.10 25.65
CA GLY A 87 -20.41 5.15 24.75
C GLY A 87 -19.42 5.58 23.66
N LYS A 88 -18.24 4.93 23.55
CA LYS A 88 -17.22 5.25 22.55
C LYS A 88 -17.16 4.16 21.48
N LYS A 89 -17.29 4.57 20.21
CA LYS A 89 -17.16 3.68 19.05
C LYS A 89 -15.68 3.39 18.76
N ILE A 90 -15.33 2.12 18.81
CA ILE A 90 -14.02 1.58 18.43
C ILE A 90 -14.09 1.10 16.98
N ARG A 91 -13.12 1.53 16.16
CA ARG A 91 -13.07 1.22 14.72
C ARG A 91 -12.72 -0.26 14.49
N PRO A 92 -13.23 -0.87 13.41
CA PRO A 92 -12.85 -2.23 13.03
C PRO A 92 -11.36 -2.32 12.71
N ILE A 93 -10.79 -3.51 12.93
CA ILE A 93 -9.47 -3.86 12.41
C ILE A 93 -9.67 -4.49 11.05
N ILE A 94 -9.19 -3.81 10.01
CA ILE A 94 -9.23 -4.28 8.63
C ILE A 94 -7.82 -4.65 8.17
N TYR A 95 -7.74 -5.79 7.47
CA TYR A 95 -6.61 -6.18 6.65
C TYR A 95 -6.92 -5.81 5.20
N ARG A 96 -5.99 -5.14 4.52
CA ARG A 96 -6.07 -4.84 3.09
C ARG A 96 -4.95 -5.62 2.43
N ALA A 97 -5.26 -6.60 1.59
CA ALA A 97 -4.25 -7.23 0.75
C ALA A 97 -4.00 -6.37 -0.49
N ASP A 98 -2.94 -6.59 -1.25
CA ASP A 98 -2.68 -5.77 -2.44
C ASP A 98 -3.55 -6.25 -3.62
N PHE A 99 -3.68 -7.56 -3.80
CA PHE A 99 -4.40 -8.16 -4.92
C PHE A 99 -5.25 -9.35 -4.48
N LYS A 100 -6.37 -9.54 -5.15
CA LYS A 100 -7.11 -10.80 -5.23
C LYS A 100 -7.12 -11.24 -6.69
N VAL A 101 -6.67 -12.45 -6.93
CA VAL A 101 -6.53 -13.02 -8.26
C VAL A 101 -7.48 -14.19 -8.38
N THR A 102 -8.28 -14.20 -9.44
CA THR A 102 -9.12 -15.33 -9.83
C THR A 102 -8.54 -15.95 -11.08
N GLU A 103 -8.06 -17.17 -10.98
CA GLU A 103 -7.52 -17.94 -12.10
C GLU A 103 -8.65 -18.45 -13.01
N ALA A 104 -8.31 -18.83 -14.24
CA ALA A 104 -9.28 -19.36 -15.20
C ALA A 104 -9.95 -20.66 -14.74
N ASN A 105 -9.26 -21.47 -13.94
CA ASN A 105 -9.79 -22.68 -13.31
C ASN A 105 -10.76 -22.40 -12.14
N GLY A 106 -10.99 -21.13 -11.78
CA GLY A 106 -11.86 -20.71 -10.68
C GLY A 106 -11.18 -20.65 -9.31
N HIS A 107 -9.88 -20.98 -9.23
CA HIS A 107 -9.11 -20.86 -8.00
C HIS A 107 -8.85 -19.38 -7.67
N ILE A 108 -8.99 -19.04 -6.38
CA ILE A 108 -8.86 -17.67 -5.88
C ILE A 108 -7.73 -17.63 -4.86
N TYR A 109 -6.78 -16.73 -5.06
CA TYR A 109 -5.73 -16.46 -4.10
C TYR A 109 -5.53 -14.96 -3.91
N TYR A 110 -4.96 -14.60 -2.77
CA TYR A 110 -4.73 -13.23 -2.35
C TYR A 110 -3.24 -12.99 -2.22
N VAL A 111 -2.79 -11.84 -2.69
CA VAL A 111 -1.36 -11.52 -2.74
C VAL A 111 -1.11 -10.22 -2.01
N ASP A 112 -0.01 -10.23 -1.27
CA ASP A 112 0.50 -9.11 -0.53
C ASP A 112 1.99 -8.98 -0.83
N THR A 113 2.35 -7.97 -1.59
CA THR A 113 3.73 -7.67 -1.93
C THR A 113 4.39 -6.97 -0.74
N LYS A 114 5.45 -7.56 -0.22
CA LYS A 114 6.10 -7.07 1.00
C LYS A 114 7.60 -6.97 0.82
N GLY A 115 8.12 -5.78 1.14
CA GLY A 115 9.55 -5.53 1.30
C GLY A 115 10.00 -5.72 2.74
N MET A 116 9.30 -5.10 3.68
CA MET A 116 9.60 -5.15 5.12
C MET A 116 8.40 -5.65 5.91
N ARG A 117 8.63 -6.63 6.79
CA ARG A 117 7.60 -7.17 7.70
C ARG A 117 7.62 -6.38 9.01
N THR A 118 6.60 -5.56 9.23
CA THR A 118 6.42 -4.82 10.49
C THR A 118 5.72 -5.69 11.54
N GLN A 119 5.88 -5.37 12.83
CA GLN A 119 5.19 -6.12 13.89
C GLN A 119 3.66 -6.05 13.75
N VAL A 120 3.13 -4.89 13.36
CA VAL A 120 1.69 -4.69 13.12
C VAL A 120 1.21 -5.59 11.98
N TYR A 121 2.00 -5.68 10.90
CA TYR A 121 1.72 -6.58 9.78
C TYR A 121 1.64 -8.04 10.24
N LEU A 122 2.64 -8.52 10.98
CA LEU A 122 2.69 -9.90 11.45
C LEU A 122 1.48 -10.26 12.33
N ILE A 123 1.07 -9.35 13.22
CA ILE A 123 -0.13 -9.54 14.05
C ILE A 123 -1.38 -9.61 13.17
N LYS A 124 -1.56 -8.66 12.25
CA LYS A 124 -2.72 -8.63 11.35
C LYS A 124 -2.77 -9.87 10.45
N LYS A 125 -1.63 -10.34 9.93
CA LYS A 125 -1.54 -11.59 9.16
C LYS A 125 -1.95 -12.79 10.01
N LYS A 126 -1.45 -12.88 11.24
CA LYS A 126 -1.83 -13.96 12.17
C LYS A 126 -3.35 -13.97 12.43
N MET A 127 -3.95 -12.81 12.63
CA MET A 127 -5.39 -12.66 12.80
C MET A 127 -6.17 -13.02 11.52
N LEU A 128 -5.65 -12.64 10.35
CA LEU A 128 -6.24 -12.99 9.05
C LEU A 128 -6.31 -14.51 8.88
N LEU A 129 -5.17 -15.20 9.00
CA LEU A 129 -5.09 -16.65 8.83
C LEU A 129 -5.91 -17.41 9.88
N TYR A 130 -6.03 -16.88 11.10
CA TYR A 130 -6.90 -17.47 12.12
C TYR A 130 -8.39 -17.33 11.77
N ARG A 131 -8.81 -16.18 11.24
CA ARG A 131 -10.23 -15.92 10.92
C ARG A 131 -10.67 -16.51 9.59
N TYR A 132 -9.76 -16.63 8.63
CA TYR A 132 -9.99 -17.19 7.31
C TYR A 132 -9.01 -18.36 7.10
N PRO A 133 -9.27 -19.55 7.66
CA PRO A 133 -8.32 -20.66 7.63
C PRO A 133 -8.09 -21.22 6.21
N ASP A 134 -9.09 -21.12 5.34
CA ASP A 134 -9.05 -21.66 3.98
C ASP A 134 -8.55 -20.64 2.94
N ILE A 135 -8.04 -19.48 3.38
CA ILE A 135 -7.54 -18.45 2.47
C ILE A 135 -6.20 -18.88 1.84
N ASP A 136 -6.12 -18.93 0.52
CA ASP A 136 -4.81 -18.96 -0.16
C ASP A 136 -4.22 -17.56 -0.14
N PHE A 137 -3.37 -17.30 0.85
CA PHE A 137 -2.70 -16.02 1.04
C PHE A 137 -1.20 -16.14 0.77
N ARG A 138 -0.71 -15.33 -0.18
CA ARG A 138 0.67 -15.38 -0.68
C ARG A 138 1.39 -14.06 -0.43
N GLU A 139 2.62 -14.17 0.09
CA GLU A 139 3.52 -13.02 0.21
C GLU A 139 4.52 -13.04 -0.94
N VAL A 140 4.67 -11.92 -1.64
CA VAL A 140 5.64 -11.77 -2.73
C VAL A 140 6.71 -10.77 -2.35
#